data_AF-A0A538BY09-F1
#
_entry.id   AF-A0A538BY09-F1
#
_cell.length_a   1.000
_cell.length_b   1.000
_cell.length_c   1.000
_cell.angle_alpha   90.00
_cell.angle_beta   90.00
_cell.angle_gamma   90.00
#
_symmetry.space_group_name_H-M   'P 1'
#
loop_
_entity.id
_entity.type
_entity.pdbx_description
1 polymer ?
#
loop_
_entity_poly.entity_id
_entity_poly.type
_entity_poly.pdbx_seq_one_letter_code
_entity_poly.pdbx_strand_id
1 'polypeptide(L)'
;MDGLGQRLLHVLGHESDTNIEYIWRFLKLMHERGWLYLGNRSTEWCPRCGTSMSQHELSQGDVYREKTDPSVYVRFPLVERPGESLVVWTTTPWTLPANVAAAVKPDAEYILREDGAWVARARYPTDRATRAAPGSELVGLTYVGPFDHLPAAAGIKHRVIPWDEVSLEEGTGIVHIAPGAGTEDFELSRVHDLPV
;
A
#
# COMPACT_ATOMS: atom_id res chain seq x y z
N MET A 1 11.36 -48.30 19.94
CA MET A 1 10.75 -47.68 18.74
C MET A 1 11.26 -48.46 17.57
N ASP A 2 10.47 -49.43 17.13
CA ASP A 2 10.95 -50.54 16.31
C ASP A 2 11.11 -50.11 14.85
N GLY A 3 12.07 -50.72 14.14
CA GLY A 3 12.51 -50.35 12.79
C GLY A 3 11.43 -50.37 11.69
N LEU A 4 10.20 -50.79 11.99
CA LEU A 4 9.03 -50.61 11.11
C LEU A 4 8.54 -49.14 11.08
N GLY A 5 8.58 -48.44 12.21
CA GLY A 5 8.13 -47.04 12.32
C GLY A 5 9.01 -46.07 11.53
N GLN A 6 10.33 -46.33 11.48
CA GLN A 6 11.27 -45.57 10.66
C GLN A 6 11.13 -45.85 9.16
N ARG A 7 10.71 -47.05 8.74
CA ARG A 7 10.49 -47.37 7.32
C ARG A 7 9.22 -46.75 6.76
N LEU A 8 8.16 -46.61 7.56
CA LEU A 8 6.92 -45.95 7.11
C LEU A 8 7.10 -44.44 6.90
N LEU A 9 7.88 -43.78 7.77
CA LEU A 9 8.24 -42.36 7.65
C LEU A 9 9.06 -42.07 6.37
N HIS A 10 9.83 -43.05 5.88
CA HIS A 10 10.63 -42.90 4.66
C HIS A 10 9.79 -43.03 3.36
N VAL A 11 8.62 -43.67 3.43
CA VAL A 11 7.72 -43.90 2.28
C VAL A 11 6.63 -42.83 2.19
N LEU A 12 6.24 -42.22 3.32
CA LEU A 12 5.21 -41.17 3.40
C LEU A 12 5.79 -39.81 3.83
N GLY A 13 7.10 -39.67 3.83
CA GLY A 13 7.77 -38.40 4.12
C GLY A 13 7.42 -37.33 3.09
N HIS A 14 7.41 -36.07 3.51
CA HIS A 14 7.09 -34.95 2.62
C HIS A 14 8.02 -34.88 1.38
N GLU A 15 9.24 -35.39 1.51
CA GLU A 15 10.28 -35.45 0.47
C GLU A 15 10.19 -36.71 -0.41
N SER A 16 9.23 -37.61 -0.18
CA SER A 16 9.10 -38.83 -0.98
C SER A 16 8.65 -38.51 -2.42
N ASP A 17 9.20 -39.24 -3.39
CA ASP A 17 8.85 -39.10 -4.82
C ASP A 17 7.33 -39.22 -5.05
N THR A 18 6.68 -40.16 -4.35
CA THR A 18 5.23 -40.34 -4.43
C THR A 18 4.48 -39.10 -3.96
N ASN A 19 4.86 -38.50 -2.83
CA ASN A 19 4.20 -37.28 -2.34
C ASN A 19 4.41 -36.11 -3.32
N ILE A 20 5.63 -35.93 -3.82
CA ILE A 20 5.95 -34.90 -4.82
C ILE A 20 5.11 -35.11 -6.09
N GLU A 21 5.01 -36.33 -6.61
CA GLU A 21 4.22 -36.64 -7.80
C GLU A 21 2.73 -36.28 -7.62
N TYR A 22 2.15 -36.57 -6.45
CA TYR A 22 0.76 -36.17 -6.16
C TYR A 22 0.59 -34.65 -6.09
N ILE A 23 1.55 -33.92 -5.50
CA ILE A 23 1.55 -32.45 -5.49
C ILE A 23 1.60 -31.91 -6.93
N TRP A 24 2.50 -32.44 -7.76
CA TRP A 24 2.61 -32.05 -9.17
C TRP A 24 1.32 -32.32 -9.94
N ARG A 25 0.69 -33.48 -9.72
CA ARG A 25 -0.59 -33.80 -10.33
C ARG A 25 -1.69 -32.83 -9.91
N PHE A 26 -1.73 -32.47 -8.63
CA PHE A 26 -2.68 -31.48 -8.12
C PHE A 26 -2.47 -30.09 -8.76
N LEU A 27 -1.23 -29.60 -8.80
CA LEU A 27 -0.88 -28.32 -9.43
C LEU A 27 -1.22 -28.29 -10.92
N LYS A 28 -0.97 -29.41 -11.64
CA LYS A 28 -1.36 -29.56 -13.05
C LYS A 28 -2.87 -29.42 -13.23
N LEU A 29 -3.68 -30.07 -12.39
CA LEU A 29 -5.15 -29.96 -12.46
C LEU A 29 -5.63 -28.54 -12.16
N MET A 30 -5.00 -27.83 -11.21
CA MET A 30 -5.32 -26.42 -10.94
C MET A 30 -4.98 -25.53 -12.14
N HIS A 31 -3.82 -25.75 -12.76
CA HIS A 31 -3.39 -25.02 -13.95
C HIS A 31 -4.32 -25.27 -15.15
N GLU A 32 -4.69 -26.53 -15.41
CA GLU A 32 -5.64 -26.91 -16.48
C GLU A 32 -7.04 -26.26 -16.29
N ARG A 33 -7.42 -25.97 -15.04
CA ARG A 33 -8.66 -25.25 -14.69
C ARG A 33 -8.52 -23.73 -14.71
N GLY A 34 -7.32 -23.20 -14.95
CA GLY A 34 -7.04 -21.77 -14.91
C GLY A 34 -7.01 -21.17 -13.50
N TRP A 35 -6.87 -21.98 -12.46
CA TRP A 35 -6.82 -21.51 -11.06
C TRP A 35 -5.40 -21.14 -10.60
N LEU A 36 -4.38 -21.57 -11.34
CA LEU A 36 -2.98 -21.21 -11.10
C LEU A 36 -2.54 -20.22 -12.17
N TYR A 37 -2.10 -19.03 -11.76
CA TYR A 37 -1.67 -17.96 -12.65
C TYR A 37 -0.44 -17.24 -12.11
N LEU A 38 0.31 -16.63 -13.02
CA LEU A 38 1.41 -15.73 -12.68
C LEU A 38 0.89 -14.29 -12.74
N GLY A 39 1.15 -13.52 -11.69
CA GLY A 39 0.78 -12.12 -11.62
C GLY A 39 1.77 -11.32 -10.79
N ASN A 40 1.83 -10.02 -11.05
CA ASN A 40 2.56 -9.08 -10.21
C ASN A 40 1.60 -8.44 -9.20
N ARG A 41 2.02 -8.34 -7.94
CA ARG A 41 1.27 -7.70 -6.85
C ARG A 41 2.25 -7.29 -5.74
N SER A 42 1.89 -6.25 -4.99
CA SER A 42 2.52 -5.98 -3.70
C SER A 42 2.13 -7.10 -2.72
N THR A 43 3.12 -7.62 -1.98
CA THR A 43 2.92 -8.67 -0.97
C THR A 43 3.85 -8.44 0.19
N GLU A 44 3.52 -9.04 1.32
CA GLU A 44 4.35 -9.07 2.50
C GLU A 44 5.65 -9.82 2.19
N TRP A 45 6.76 -9.12 2.35
CA TRP A 45 8.09 -9.61 2.01
C TRP A 45 8.94 -9.77 3.26
N CYS A 46 9.60 -10.92 3.40
CA CYS A 46 10.59 -11.12 4.45
C CYS A 46 11.99 -10.75 3.91
N PRO A 47 12.59 -9.61 4.31
CA PRO A 47 13.90 -9.20 3.81
C PRO A 47 15.03 -10.15 4.25
N ARG A 48 14.84 -10.88 5.35
CA ARG A 48 15.79 -11.91 5.81
C ARG A 48 15.77 -13.16 4.92
N CYS A 49 14.58 -13.62 4.54
CA CYS A 49 14.43 -14.86 3.78
C CYS A 49 14.50 -14.63 2.26
N GLY A 50 14.23 -13.41 1.79
CA GLY A 50 14.20 -13.09 0.37
C GLY A 50 13.02 -13.72 -0.37
N THR A 51 11.86 -13.82 0.28
CA THR A 51 10.63 -14.38 -0.31
C THR A 51 9.38 -13.67 0.21
N SER A 52 8.32 -13.70 -0.60
CA SER A 52 6.98 -13.31 -0.20
C SER A 52 6.40 -14.30 0.81
N MET A 53 5.54 -13.81 1.69
CA MET A 53 4.80 -14.63 2.66
C MET A 53 3.33 -14.75 2.25
N SER A 54 2.71 -15.86 2.65
CA SER A 54 1.29 -16.11 2.49
C SER A 54 0.48 -15.45 3.62
N GLN A 55 -0.79 -15.19 3.37
CA GLN A 55 -1.73 -14.68 4.38
C GLN A 55 -1.86 -15.63 5.58
N HIS A 56 -1.75 -16.94 5.35
CA HIS A 56 -1.79 -17.91 6.44
C HIS A 56 -0.57 -17.78 7.37
N GLU A 57 0.63 -17.55 6.83
CA GLU A 57 1.83 -17.32 7.65
C GLU A 57 1.72 -16.06 8.50
N LEU A 58 1.07 -15.01 7.98
CA LEU A 58 0.85 -13.76 8.72
C LEU A 58 -0.14 -13.89 9.87
N SER A 59 -1.12 -14.79 9.74
CA SER A 59 -2.16 -15.02 10.74
C SER A 59 -1.71 -15.86 11.95
N GLN A 60 -0.49 -16.41 11.91
CA GLN A 60 0.03 -17.22 13.00
C GLN A 60 0.28 -16.37 14.25
N GLY A 61 0.16 -16.99 15.43
CA GLY A 61 0.52 -16.35 16.70
C GLY A 61 1.97 -15.86 16.68
N ASP A 62 2.23 -14.72 17.33
CA ASP A 62 3.56 -14.11 17.51
C ASP A 62 4.23 -13.48 16.26
N VAL A 63 3.50 -13.40 15.15
CA VAL A 63 3.94 -12.65 13.96
C VAL A 63 3.79 -11.15 14.17
N TYR A 64 2.62 -10.71 14.66
CA TYR A 64 2.40 -9.32 15.04
C TYR A 64 3.16 -8.98 16.32
N ARG A 65 3.84 -7.84 16.30
CA ARG A 65 4.62 -7.35 17.43
C ARG A 65 4.43 -5.86 17.56
N GLU A 66 4.32 -5.39 18.79
CA GLU A 66 4.35 -3.96 19.07
C GLU A 66 5.72 -3.40 18.67
N LYS A 67 5.68 -2.33 17.88
CA LYS A 67 6.85 -1.57 17.46
C LYS A 67 6.54 -0.09 17.56
N THR A 68 7.59 0.68 17.81
CA THR A 68 7.53 2.14 17.72
C THR A 68 8.07 2.56 16.37
N ASP A 69 7.20 3.17 15.57
CA ASP A 69 7.53 3.73 14.28
C ASP A 69 7.46 5.27 14.33
N PRO A 70 8.20 5.97 13.46
CA PRO A 70 8.06 7.42 13.34
C PRO A 70 6.64 7.79 12.90
N SER A 71 6.22 9.01 13.21
CA SER A 71 4.94 9.57 12.75
C SER A 71 5.23 10.93 12.14
N VAL A 72 5.15 11.03 10.81
CA VAL A 72 5.57 12.22 10.07
C VAL A 72 4.44 12.78 9.23
N TYR A 73 4.44 14.11 9.09
CA TYR A 73 3.54 14.86 8.24
C TYR A 73 4.36 15.54 7.16
N VAL A 74 3.98 15.34 5.90
CA VAL A 74 4.75 15.83 4.75
C VAL A 74 3.84 16.67 3.86
N ARG A 75 4.33 17.83 3.44
CA ARG A 75 3.61 18.74 2.55
C ARG A 75 3.96 18.43 1.11
N PHE A 76 2.94 18.27 0.28
CA PHE A 76 3.03 18.17 -1.17
C PHE A 76 2.47 19.46 -1.79
N PRO A 77 3.34 20.40 -2.22
CA PRO A 77 2.91 21.68 -2.77
C PRO A 77 2.10 21.50 -4.05
N LEU A 78 0.95 22.17 -4.15
CA LEU A 78 0.13 22.14 -5.36
C LEU A 78 0.77 23.00 -6.46
N VAL A 79 0.80 22.49 -7.70
CA VAL A 79 1.46 23.17 -8.83
C VAL A 79 0.66 24.39 -9.28
N GLU A 80 -0.64 24.22 -9.46
CA GLU A 80 -1.53 25.28 -9.96
C GLU A 80 -2.05 26.22 -8.86
N ARG A 81 -1.75 25.92 -7.59
CA ARG A 81 -2.19 26.71 -6.43
C ARG A 81 -1.01 27.07 -5.52
N PRO A 82 -0.21 28.09 -5.88
CA PRO A 82 0.95 28.50 -5.11
C PRO A 82 0.59 28.84 -3.66
N GLY A 83 1.36 28.30 -2.71
CA GLY A 83 1.13 28.47 -1.27
C GLY A 83 0.18 27.45 -0.65
N GLU A 84 -0.56 26.69 -1.46
CA GLU A 84 -1.37 25.56 -0.98
C GLU A 84 -0.57 24.25 -1.04
N SER A 85 -0.79 23.35 -0.09
CA SER A 85 -0.16 22.03 -0.09
C SER A 85 -1.12 20.99 0.47
N LEU A 86 -1.12 19.80 -0.12
CA LEU A 86 -1.70 18.63 0.51
C LEU A 86 -0.78 18.23 1.67
N VAL A 87 -1.36 17.88 2.83
CA VAL A 87 -0.56 17.34 3.93
C VAL A 87 -0.90 15.87 4.09
N VAL A 88 0.08 15.01 3.84
CA VAL A 88 -0.04 13.57 4.05
C VAL A 88 0.56 13.19 5.39
N TRP A 89 0.06 12.10 5.97
CA TRP A 89 0.64 11.48 7.15
C TRP A 89 1.11 10.07 6.80
N THR A 90 2.24 9.64 7.37
CA THR A 90 2.72 8.27 7.23
C THR A 90 3.56 7.85 8.44
N THR A 91 3.48 6.56 8.77
CA THR A 91 4.39 5.90 9.71
C THR A 91 5.58 5.22 9.03
N THR A 92 5.58 5.17 7.70
CA THR A 92 6.62 4.54 6.88
C THR A 92 7.32 5.57 5.98
N PRO A 93 8.14 6.50 6.51
CA PRO A 93 8.81 7.52 5.70
C PRO A 93 9.61 6.97 4.50
N TRP A 94 10.10 5.73 4.62
CA TRP A 94 10.85 5.04 3.57
C TRP A 94 10.05 4.79 2.28
N THR A 95 8.72 4.88 2.31
CA THR A 95 7.86 4.72 1.12
C THR A 95 7.69 6.02 0.33
N LEU A 96 8.04 7.17 0.90
CA LEU A 96 7.84 8.48 0.25
C LEU A 96 8.59 8.65 -1.09
N PRO A 97 9.81 8.10 -1.30
CA PRO A 97 10.46 8.14 -2.60
C PRO A 97 9.70 7.39 -3.71
N ALA A 98 8.83 6.45 -3.33
CA ALA A 98 7.98 5.68 -4.25
C ALA A 98 6.57 6.29 -4.40
N ASN A 99 6.35 7.51 -3.89
CA ASN A 99 5.07 8.19 -4.04
C ASN A 99 4.80 8.49 -5.53
N VAL A 100 3.56 8.24 -5.98
CA VAL A 100 3.12 8.54 -7.36
C VAL A 100 1.78 9.28 -7.41
N ALA A 101 1.01 9.27 -6.32
CA ALA A 101 -0.26 9.96 -6.19
C ALA A 101 -0.59 10.28 -4.72
N ALA A 102 -1.61 11.10 -4.52
CA ALA A 102 -2.23 11.33 -3.22
C ALA A 102 -3.72 10.99 -3.32
N ALA A 103 -4.30 10.30 -2.36
CA ALA A 103 -5.69 9.91 -2.36
C ALA A 103 -6.50 10.71 -1.35
N VAL A 104 -7.71 11.09 -1.76
CA VAL A 104 -8.70 11.80 -0.93
C VAL A 104 -10.06 11.13 -1.05
N LYS A 105 -10.88 11.26 -0.01
CA LYS A 105 -12.26 10.78 -0.02
C LYS A 105 -13.15 11.81 -0.73
N PRO A 106 -13.80 11.51 -1.87
CA PRO A 106 -14.45 12.53 -2.70
C PRO A 106 -15.61 13.29 -2.04
N ASP A 107 -16.34 12.61 -1.15
CA ASP A 107 -17.53 13.11 -0.46
C ASP A 107 -17.21 13.76 0.90
N ALA A 108 -15.98 13.64 1.38
CA ALA A 108 -15.56 14.25 2.64
C ALA A 108 -15.25 15.75 2.47
N GLU A 109 -15.49 16.53 3.52
CA GLU A 109 -15.09 17.94 3.56
C GLU A 109 -13.60 18.08 3.92
N TYR A 110 -12.87 18.81 3.09
CA TYR A 110 -11.49 19.22 3.30
C TYR A 110 -11.42 20.72 3.53
N ILE A 111 -10.42 21.15 4.29
CA ILE A 111 -10.23 22.53 4.68
C ILE A 111 -8.83 22.99 4.33
N LEU A 112 -8.73 24.23 3.86
CA LEU A 112 -7.47 24.93 3.72
C LEU A 112 -7.23 25.74 4.99
N ARG A 113 -6.17 25.40 5.71
CA ARG A 113 -5.74 26.10 6.93
C ARG A 113 -5.04 27.42 6.57
N GLU A 114 -4.87 28.29 7.56
CA GLU A 114 -4.18 29.58 7.39
C GLU A 114 -2.72 29.43 6.92
N ASP A 115 -2.08 28.31 7.24
CA ASP A 115 -0.72 27.96 6.80
C ASP A 115 -0.68 27.31 5.40
N GLY A 116 -1.80 27.30 4.67
CA GLY A 116 -1.91 26.72 3.33
C GLY A 116 -2.03 25.19 3.29
N ALA A 117 -2.25 24.52 4.42
CA ALA A 117 -2.41 23.07 4.46
C ALA A 117 -3.84 22.62 4.14
N TRP A 118 -4.00 21.72 3.16
CA TRP A 118 -5.21 20.93 2.97
C TRP A 118 -5.20 19.71 3.89
N VAL A 119 -6.28 19.57 4.68
CA VAL A 119 -6.55 18.43 5.58
C VAL A 119 -8.05 18.15 5.65
N ALA A 120 -8.46 16.95 6.04
CA ALA A 120 -9.87 16.62 6.24
C ALA A 120 -10.44 17.35 7.46
N ARG A 121 -11.62 17.98 7.32
CA ARG A 121 -12.31 18.66 8.43
C ARG A 121 -12.55 17.75 9.62
N ALA A 122 -12.92 16.49 9.37
CA ALA A 122 -13.22 15.51 10.40
C ALA A 122 -12.03 15.28 11.36
N ARG A 123 -10.79 15.42 10.88
CA ARG A 123 -9.56 15.33 11.69
C ARG A 123 -9.27 16.58 12.50
N TYR A 124 -9.67 17.74 11.97
CA TYR A 124 -9.35 19.06 12.53
C TYR A 124 -10.63 19.91 12.64
N PRO A 125 -11.60 19.51 13.48
CA PRO A 125 -12.90 20.16 13.54
C PRO A 125 -12.84 21.59 14.10
N THR A 126 -11.84 21.87 14.95
CA THR A 126 -11.65 23.19 15.59
C THR A 126 -10.75 24.13 14.81
N ASP A 127 -10.10 23.65 13.75
CA ASP A 127 -9.11 24.43 13.02
C ASP A 127 -9.76 25.53 12.18
N ARG A 128 -9.15 26.71 12.22
CA ARG A 128 -9.54 27.83 11.36
C ARG A 128 -9.23 27.49 9.91
N ALA A 129 -10.22 27.71 9.05
CA ALA A 129 -10.12 27.45 7.64
C ALA A 129 -10.30 28.75 6.86
N THR A 130 -9.41 29.01 5.92
CA THR A 130 -9.54 30.08 4.93
C THR A 130 -10.47 29.65 3.80
N ARG A 131 -10.59 28.33 3.56
CA ARG A 131 -11.50 27.71 2.59
C ARG A 131 -11.94 26.33 3.07
N ALA A 132 -13.13 25.89 2.68
CA ALA A 132 -13.58 24.50 2.77
C ALA A 132 -14.08 24.03 1.39
N ALA A 133 -13.90 22.76 1.07
CA ALA A 133 -14.35 22.15 -0.18
C ALA A 133 -14.49 20.63 -0.04
N PRO A 134 -15.37 19.98 -0.81
CA PRO A 134 -15.41 18.52 -0.88
C PRO A 134 -14.14 17.96 -1.52
N GLY A 135 -13.75 16.74 -1.17
CA GLY A 135 -12.55 16.07 -1.71
C GLY A 135 -12.58 15.93 -3.23
N SER A 136 -13.77 15.83 -3.82
CA SER A 136 -14.00 15.83 -5.27
C SER A 136 -13.46 17.08 -5.98
N GLU A 137 -13.35 18.22 -5.31
CA GLU A 137 -12.70 19.42 -5.87
C GLU A 137 -11.17 19.38 -5.82
N LEU A 138 -10.59 18.48 -5.01
CA LEU A 138 -9.14 18.26 -4.95
C LEU A 138 -8.69 17.22 -5.97
N VAL A 139 -9.57 16.29 -6.36
CA VAL A 139 -9.27 15.25 -7.35
C VAL A 139 -8.79 15.87 -8.67
N GLY A 140 -7.70 15.33 -9.20
CA GLY A 140 -7.08 15.78 -10.44
C GLY A 140 -6.08 16.93 -10.29
N LEU A 141 -6.02 17.60 -9.13
CA LEU A 141 -4.96 18.60 -8.86
C LEU A 141 -3.59 17.94 -8.93
N THR A 142 -2.60 18.67 -9.45
CA THR A 142 -1.22 18.18 -9.51
C THR A 142 -0.37 18.79 -8.41
N TYR A 143 0.63 18.05 -7.96
CA TYR A 143 1.52 18.47 -6.88
C TYR A 143 2.97 18.13 -7.20
N VAL A 144 3.89 18.78 -6.49
CA VAL A 144 5.32 18.46 -6.55
C VAL A 144 5.61 17.31 -5.59
N GLY A 145 6.14 16.21 -6.11
CA GLY A 145 6.45 15.03 -5.32
C GLY A 145 7.66 15.28 -4.40
N PRO A 146 7.74 14.55 -3.27
CA PRO A 146 8.76 14.78 -2.25
C PRO A 146 10.20 14.50 -2.74
N PHE A 147 10.36 13.69 -3.77
CA PHE A 147 11.65 13.23 -4.28
C PHE A 147 11.80 13.35 -5.81
N ASP A 148 11.12 14.31 -6.44
CA ASP A 148 11.13 14.51 -7.91
C ASP A 148 12.50 14.83 -8.51
N HIS A 149 13.46 15.22 -7.66
CA HIS A 149 14.85 15.43 -8.06
C HIS A 149 15.61 14.12 -8.33
N LEU A 150 15.07 12.96 -7.93
CA LEU A 150 15.70 11.67 -8.16
C LEU A 150 15.44 11.18 -9.61
N PRO A 151 16.43 10.58 -10.28
CA PRO A 151 16.24 10.01 -11.62
C PRO A 151 15.11 8.98 -11.71
N ALA A 152 14.87 8.22 -10.63
CA ALA A 152 13.80 7.22 -10.57
C ALA A 152 12.39 7.84 -10.61
N ALA A 153 12.24 9.11 -10.23
CA ALA A 153 10.98 9.84 -10.28
C ALA A 153 10.80 10.60 -11.62
N ALA A 154 11.75 10.49 -12.55
CA ALA A 154 11.69 11.22 -13.82
C ALA A 154 10.45 10.82 -14.63
N GLY A 155 9.65 11.82 -15.01
CA GLY A 155 8.43 11.62 -15.81
C GLY A 155 7.20 11.21 -15.02
N ILE A 156 7.30 11.01 -13.70
CA ILE A 156 6.15 10.77 -12.84
C ILE A 156 5.35 12.07 -12.70
N LYS A 157 4.08 12.03 -13.10
CA LYS A 157 3.15 13.15 -12.91
C LYS A 157 2.24 12.87 -11.72
N HIS A 158 2.58 13.47 -10.59
CA HIS A 158 1.82 13.34 -9.36
C HIS A 158 0.48 14.05 -9.44
N ARG A 159 -0.58 13.35 -9.01
CA ARG A 159 -1.94 13.87 -9.00
C ARG A 159 -2.73 13.38 -7.79
N VAL A 160 -3.78 14.12 -7.46
CA VAL A 160 -4.79 13.67 -6.50
C VAL A 160 -5.76 12.70 -7.17
N ILE A 161 -6.02 11.57 -6.54
CA ILE A 161 -6.98 10.54 -6.98
C ILE A 161 -8.12 10.38 -5.95
N PRO A 162 -9.31 9.95 -6.39
CA PRO A 162 -10.40 9.62 -5.47
C PRO A 162 -10.18 8.23 -4.86
N TRP A 163 -10.44 8.08 -3.55
CA TRP A 163 -10.50 6.76 -2.90
C TRP A 163 -11.44 6.78 -1.69
N ASP A 164 -12.49 5.96 -1.73
CA ASP A 164 -13.56 5.97 -0.72
C ASP A 164 -13.15 5.39 0.65
N GLU A 165 -12.09 4.57 0.67
CA GLU A 165 -11.60 3.90 1.88
C GLU A 165 -10.57 4.73 2.65
N VAL A 166 -10.28 5.97 2.21
CA VAL A 166 -9.44 6.89 2.99
C VAL A 166 -10.06 7.08 4.37
N SER A 167 -9.29 6.70 5.40
CA SER A 167 -9.69 6.89 6.79
C SER A 167 -9.73 8.38 7.15
N LEU A 168 -10.83 8.79 7.79
CA LEU A 168 -11.00 10.12 8.38
C LEU A 168 -10.82 10.09 9.91
N GLU A 169 -10.35 8.97 10.46
CA GLU A 169 -10.12 8.77 11.89
C GLU A 169 -8.64 8.84 12.28
N GLU A 170 -7.74 8.78 11.29
CA GLU A 170 -6.30 8.81 11.49
C GLU A 170 -5.60 9.74 10.50
N GLY A 171 -4.37 10.15 10.82
CA GLY A 171 -3.58 11.07 10.01
C GLY A 171 -4.31 12.38 9.67
N THR A 172 -4.23 12.77 8.41
CA THR A 172 -4.78 14.02 7.88
C THR A 172 -6.03 13.85 7.01
N GLY A 173 -6.44 12.60 6.73
CA GLY A 173 -7.44 12.30 5.71
C GLY A 173 -6.95 12.46 4.26
N ILE A 174 -5.64 12.58 4.03
CA ILE A 174 -5.01 12.51 2.71
C ILE A 174 -3.91 11.45 2.77
N VAL A 175 -3.97 10.47 1.87
CA VAL A 175 -3.05 9.32 1.87
C VAL A 175 -2.05 9.47 0.73
N HIS A 176 -0.75 9.31 1.02
CA HIS A 176 0.26 9.21 -0.04
C HIS A 176 0.23 7.79 -0.62
N ILE A 177 0.27 7.65 -1.95
CA ILE A 177 0.12 6.37 -2.64
C ILE A 177 1.47 5.95 -3.22
N ALA A 178 1.91 4.74 -2.85
CA ALA A 178 3.16 4.10 -3.26
C ALA A 178 2.90 2.63 -3.65
N PRO A 179 2.55 2.35 -4.92
CA PRO A 179 2.11 1.02 -5.39
C PRO A 179 3.08 -0.13 -5.11
N GLY A 180 4.38 0.14 -5.05
CA GLY A 180 5.39 -0.87 -4.73
C GLY A 180 5.45 -1.29 -3.25
N ALA A 181 4.72 -0.59 -2.36
CA ALA A 181 4.84 -0.74 -0.91
C ALA A 181 3.53 -1.11 -0.19
N GLY A 182 2.39 -1.15 -0.90
CA GLY A 182 1.09 -1.47 -0.32
C GLY A 182 0.19 -2.22 -1.31
N THR A 183 -0.63 -3.15 -0.80
CA THR A 183 -1.54 -3.93 -1.63
C THR A 183 -2.66 -3.05 -2.21
N GLU A 184 -3.26 -2.21 -1.38
CA GLU A 184 -4.30 -1.28 -1.75
C GLU A 184 -3.78 -0.23 -2.75
N ASP A 185 -2.59 0.33 -2.49
CA ASP A 185 -1.90 1.26 -3.39
C ASP A 185 -1.63 0.63 -4.77
N PHE A 186 -1.28 -0.65 -4.81
CA PHE A 186 -1.07 -1.39 -6.05
C PHE A 186 -2.37 -1.64 -6.82
N GLU A 187 -3.48 -1.92 -6.15
CA GLU A 187 -4.76 -2.02 -6.83
C GLU A 187 -5.26 -0.65 -7.33
N LEU A 188 -5.02 0.42 -6.57
CA LEU A 188 -5.25 1.80 -7.03
C LEU A 188 -4.42 2.14 -8.27
N SER A 189 -3.19 1.63 -8.39
CA SER A 189 -2.38 1.85 -9.59
C SER A 189 -3.01 1.26 -10.84
N ARG A 190 -3.65 0.10 -10.73
CA ARG A 190 -4.38 -0.55 -11.83
C ARG A 190 -5.64 0.21 -12.21
N VAL A 191 -6.38 0.70 -11.22
CA VAL A 191 -7.64 1.44 -11.43
C VAL A 191 -7.38 2.82 -12.05
N HIS A 192 -6.33 3.49 -11.59
CA HIS A 192 -6.05 4.87 -11.97
C HIS A 192 -4.92 5.02 -12.98
N ASP A 193 -4.33 3.93 -13.48
CA ASP A 193 -3.17 3.95 -14.38
C ASP A 193 -2.01 4.76 -13.76
N LEU A 194 -1.56 4.29 -12.59
CA LEU A 194 -0.40 4.85 -11.89
C LEU A 194 0.84 3.98 -12.17
N PRO A 195 2.02 4.60 -12.28
CA PRO A 195 3.27 3.88 -12.46
C PRO A 195 3.60 3.01 -11.22
N VAL A 196 4.26 1.87 -11.47
CA VAL A 196 4.76 0.91 -10.46
C VAL A 196 6.23 0.63 -10.72
#